data_AF-A0A4S4MQL9-F1
#
_entry.id   AF-A0A4S4MQL9-F1
#
_cell.length_a   1.000
_cell.length_b   1.000
_cell.length_c   1.000
_cell.angle_alpha   90.00
_cell.angle_beta   90.00
_cell.angle_gamma   90.00
#
_symmetry.space_group_name_H-M   'P 1'
#
loop_
_entity.id
_entity.type
_entity.pdbx_description
1 polymer ?
#
loop_
_entity_poly.entity_id
_entity_poly.type
_entity_poly.pdbx_seq_one_letter_code
_entity_poly.pdbx_strand_id
1 'polypeptide(L)'
;MATAAVLQPQDIPTNLNYYAPVGEEAPYQYVYDPPAGTEKTNIGSDTHPVVVHDARGHESDFNLDKNGFQFVKHVSQEKEFDNDARIQDVYYKEVEEILKSQTGAKRVFIFDHTIRSAISVSRSLRVPELKHTVRRKSAENLPADQIYRGPVERVHIDQTYDASVKRVHYHLKDEADRLLKGRVRIINVWRPIRNPVYHKPLAVSDWRKLDTSHDLVSVRFIYPDREGSTFSVKYNPNHEWWYLGKQTPEEVTLIKCFDSEVDKARLTPHSAFLDETSPKDAPHRESIEVRALVFDAE
;
A
#
# COMPACT_ATOMS: atom_id res chain seq x y z
N MET A 1 5.55 -10.71 33.56
CA MET A 1 4.83 -9.43 33.69
C MET A 1 5.26 -8.56 32.53
N ALA A 2 4.37 -8.31 31.56
CA ALA A 2 4.66 -7.39 30.47
C ALA A 2 4.75 -5.98 31.08
N THR A 3 5.93 -5.38 31.03
CA THR A 3 6.08 -3.94 31.26
C THR A 3 5.17 -3.22 30.29
N ALA A 4 4.14 -2.53 30.78
CA ALA A 4 3.34 -1.64 29.96
C ALA A 4 4.30 -0.70 29.24
N ALA A 5 4.37 -0.79 27.91
CA ALA A 5 5.21 0.10 27.12
C ALA A 5 4.76 1.54 27.45
N VAL A 6 5.71 2.36 27.91
CA VAL A 6 5.45 3.78 28.12
C VAL A 6 5.26 4.38 26.73
N LEU A 7 4.02 4.73 26.40
CA LEU A 7 3.67 5.40 25.14
C LEU A 7 4.50 6.68 25.02
N GLN A 8 5.19 6.85 23.90
CA GLN A 8 5.80 8.14 23.60
C GLN A 8 4.71 9.17 23.30
N PRO A 9 4.97 10.49 23.47
CA PRO A 9 3.94 11.52 23.36
C PRO A 9 3.20 11.56 22.01
N GLN A 10 3.79 11.03 20.95
CA GLN A 10 3.20 10.97 19.61
C GLN A 10 2.71 9.56 19.21
N ASP A 11 2.90 8.53 20.04
CA ASP A 11 2.36 7.21 19.73
C ASP A 11 0.82 7.24 19.74
N ILE A 12 0.20 6.54 18.79
CA ILE A 12 -1.26 6.52 18.66
C ILE A 12 -1.81 5.13 19.00
N PRO A 13 -2.53 4.99 20.13
CA PRO A 13 -3.39 3.84 20.37
C PRO A 13 -4.57 3.86 19.41
N THR A 14 -4.79 2.76 18.68
CA THR A 14 -5.87 2.66 17.68
C THR A 14 -6.27 1.20 17.50
N ASN A 15 -7.16 0.94 16.54
CA ASN A 15 -7.51 -0.41 16.10
C ASN A 15 -7.04 -0.63 14.66
N LEU A 16 -6.50 -1.81 14.39
CA LEU A 16 -6.21 -2.29 13.03
C LEU A 16 -7.08 -3.49 12.68
N ASN A 17 -7.48 -3.57 11.41
CA ASN A 17 -8.39 -4.61 10.92
C ASN A 17 -7.59 -5.72 10.23
N TYR A 18 -7.35 -6.81 10.95
CA TYR A 18 -6.67 -8.00 10.45
C TYR A 18 -7.64 -8.95 9.74
N TYR A 19 -7.09 -9.98 9.11
CA TYR A 19 -7.84 -11.02 8.43
C TYR A 19 -8.58 -11.93 9.42
N ALA A 20 -9.87 -12.15 9.16
CA ALA A 20 -10.63 -13.28 9.71
C ALA A 20 -11.17 -14.16 8.55
N PRO A 21 -11.16 -15.49 8.68
CA PRO A 21 -11.85 -16.35 7.72
C PRO A 21 -13.38 -16.21 7.83
N VAL A 22 -14.07 -16.25 6.69
CA VAL A 22 -15.52 -16.43 6.63
C VAL A 22 -15.79 -17.71 5.86
N GLY A 23 -16.32 -18.73 6.57
CA GLY A 23 -16.46 -20.07 6.02
C GLY A 23 -15.12 -20.82 5.90
N GLU A 24 -15.14 -21.94 5.19
CA GLU A 24 -13.99 -22.85 5.03
C GLU A 24 -13.27 -22.70 3.67
N GLU A 25 -13.86 -21.94 2.75
CA GLU A 25 -13.29 -21.74 1.41
C GLU A 25 -12.04 -20.85 1.44
N ALA A 26 -11.15 -21.07 0.46
CA ALA A 26 -9.98 -20.21 0.28
C ALA A 26 -10.40 -18.74 0.05
N PRO A 27 -9.64 -17.76 0.58
CA PRO A 27 -10.07 -16.36 0.55
C PRO A 27 -10.09 -15.77 -0.87
N TYR A 28 -11.16 -15.05 -1.18
CA TYR A 28 -11.34 -14.37 -2.46
C TYR A 28 -12.01 -13.00 -2.31
N GLN A 29 -11.81 -12.18 -3.33
CA GLN A 29 -12.50 -10.92 -3.52
C GLN A 29 -12.74 -10.70 -5.02
N TYR A 30 -14.01 -10.60 -5.41
CA TYR A 30 -14.39 -10.16 -6.75
C TYR A 30 -14.22 -8.65 -6.89
N VAL A 31 -13.48 -8.23 -7.91
CA VAL A 31 -13.29 -6.79 -8.21
C VAL A 31 -14.45 -6.25 -9.06
N TYR A 32 -15.20 -7.14 -9.70
CA TYR A 32 -16.44 -6.88 -10.44
C TYR A 32 -17.64 -7.48 -9.69
N ASP A 33 -18.83 -7.46 -10.31
CA ASP A 33 -20.01 -8.10 -9.73
C ASP A 33 -19.95 -9.62 -9.94
N PRO A 34 -20.00 -10.41 -8.85
CA PRO A 34 -19.83 -11.85 -8.95
C PRO A 34 -21.07 -12.51 -9.61
N PRO A 35 -20.95 -13.79 -10.02
CA PRO A 35 -22.11 -14.58 -10.46
C PRO A 35 -23.25 -14.55 -9.42
N ALA A 36 -24.50 -14.58 -9.88
CA ALA A 36 -25.66 -14.54 -9.01
C ALA A 36 -25.59 -15.62 -7.91
N GLY A 37 -25.85 -15.23 -6.66
CA GLY A 37 -25.76 -16.11 -5.50
C GLY A 37 -24.35 -16.29 -4.91
N THR A 38 -23.32 -15.66 -5.50
CA THR A 38 -21.97 -15.64 -4.95
C THR A 38 -21.72 -14.34 -4.18
N GLU A 39 -21.24 -14.44 -2.96
CA GLU A 39 -20.82 -13.27 -2.19
C GLU A 39 -19.64 -12.56 -2.86
N LYS A 40 -19.52 -11.24 -2.69
CA LYS A 40 -18.42 -10.50 -3.33
C LYS A 40 -17.05 -10.85 -2.75
N THR A 41 -17.03 -11.27 -1.49
CA THR A 41 -15.82 -11.67 -0.78
C THR A 41 -16.20 -12.54 0.43
N ASN A 42 -15.33 -13.47 0.78
CA ASN A 42 -15.37 -14.25 2.03
C ASN A 42 -14.27 -13.80 3.01
N ILE A 43 -13.81 -12.56 2.92
CA ILE A 43 -12.78 -12.02 3.81
C ILE A 43 -13.46 -11.27 4.96
N GLY A 44 -13.33 -11.82 6.16
CA GLY A 44 -13.76 -11.19 7.40
C GLY A 44 -12.74 -10.20 7.93
N SER A 45 -13.11 -9.55 9.05
CA SER A 45 -12.27 -8.61 9.77
C SER A 45 -12.09 -9.08 11.21
N ASP A 46 -10.85 -9.16 11.67
CA ASP A 46 -10.47 -9.38 13.06
C ASP A 46 -9.81 -8.10 13.60
N THR A 47 -10.58 -7.27 14.29
CA THR A 47 -10.13 -5.94 14.71
C THR A 47 -9.44 -6.02 16.06
N HIS A 48 -8.18 -5.58 16.13
CA HIS A 48 -7.37 -5.61 17.35
C HIS A 48 -6.85 -4.24 17.75
N PRO A 49 -6.82 -3.93 19.06
CA PRO A 49 -6.14 -2.74 19.56
C PRO A 49 -4.63 -2.88 19.34
N VAL A 50 -4.01 -1.80 18.87
CA VAL A 50 -2.57 -1.70 18.67
C VAL A 50 -2.07 -0.32 19.07
N VAL A 51 -0.76 -0.19 19.21
CA VAL A 51 -0.08 1.10 19.26
C VAL A 51 0.67 1.27 17.94
N VAL A 52 0.49 2.40 17.28
CA VAL A 52 1.28 2.78 16.11
C VAL A 52 2.29 3.84 16.55
N HIS A 53 3.57 3.52 16.45
CA HIS A 53 4.66 4.35 16.95
C HIS A 53 5.04 5.46 15.97
N ASP A 54 5.26 6.67 16.47
CA ASP A 54 5.71 7.79 15.61
C ASP A 54 7.20 7.65 15.29
N ALA A 55 7.53 7.61 14.00
CA ALA A 55 8.90 7.50 13.50
C ALA A 55 9.65 8.84 13.49
N ARG A 56 9.02 9.95 13.89
CA ARG A 56 9.67 11.28 13.94
C ARG A 56 10.94 11.26 14.80
N GLY A 57 12.04 11.74 14.23
CA GLY A 57 13.37 11.72 14.86
C GLY A 57 14.11 10.39 14.74
N HIS A 58 13.44 9.35 14.23
CA HIS A 58 13.96 8.00 14.03
C HIS A 58 13.88 7.58 12.56
N GLU A 59 13.63 8.50 11.63
CA GLU A 59 13.41 8.18 10.21
C GLU A 59 14.59 7.40 9.60
N SER A 60 15.83 7.68 10.04
CA SER A 60 17.05 7.00 9.58
C SER A 60 17.23 5.58 10.12
N ASP A 61 16.46 5.16 11.13
CA ASP A 61 16.56 3.82 11.71
C ASP A 61 15.89 2.75 10.83
N PHE A 62 15.09 3.20 9.86
CA PHE A 62 14.29 2.38 8.95
C PHE A 62 14.85 2.39 7.53
N ASN A 63 14.99 1.21 6.93
CA ASN A 63 15.30 1.08 5.51
C ASN A 63 14.60 -0.12 4.88
N LEU A 64 14.55 -0.11 3.55
CA LEU A 64 13.86 -1.12 2.76
C LEU A 64 14.39 -2.54 2.98
N ASP A 65 15.69 -2.74 3.19
CA ASP A 65 16.29 -4.08 3.30
C ASP A 65 16.15 -4.69 4.70
N LYS A 66 16.06 -3.85 5.74
CA LYS A 66 15.90 -4.30 7.13
C LYS A 66 14.44 -4.36 7.57
N ASN A 67 13.67 -3.30 7.31
CA ASN A 67 12.33 -3.11 7.86
C ASN A 67 11.23 -3.33 6.79
N GLY A 68 11.59 -3.23 5.50
CA GLY A 68 10.66 -3.30 4.38
C GLY A 68 9.99 -1.97 4.04
N PHE A 69 10.26 -0.92 4.79
CA PHE A 69 9.83 0.44 4.49
C PHE A 69 10.94 1.45 4.77
N GLN A 70 10.79 2.66 4.21
CA GLN A 70 11.75 3.75 4.40
C GLN A 70 11.06 5.10 4.22
N PHE A 71 11.46 6.09 5.02
CA PHE A 71 11.02 7.48 4.87
C PHE A 71 12.08 8.30 4.14
N VAL A 72 11.66 9.11 3.17
CA VAL A 72 12.55 9.90 2.32
C VAL A 72 12.03 11.32 2.22
N LYS A 73 12.88 12.31 2.47
CA LYS A 73 12.57 13.72 2.19
C LYS A 73 12.74 13.98 0.70
N HIS A 74 11.71 14.51 0.07
CA HIS A 74 11.70 14.85 -1.33
C HIS A 74 10.66 15.92 -1.65
N VAL A 75 11.12 17.10 -2.08
CA VAL A 75 10.24 18.17 -2.57
C VAL A 75 9.85 17.88 -4.02
N SER A 76 8.56 17.62 -4.27
CA SER A 76 8.07 17.32 -5.63
C SER A 76 8.09 18.55 -6.53
N GLN A 77 8.41 18.40 -7.81
CA GLN A 77 8.14 19.40 -8.85
C GLN A 77 6.66 19.38 -9.24
N GLU A 78 6.05 18.20 -9.28
CA GLU A 78 4.60 18.09 -9.40
C GLU A 78 3.91 18.52 -8.10
N LYS A 79 3.00 19.51 -8.17
CA LYS A 79 2.32 20.09 -7.00
C LYS A 79 0.81 19.87 -6.98
N GLU A 80 0.19 19.66 -8.14
CA GLU A 80 -1.26 19.64 -8.27
C GLU A 80 -1.82 18.21 -8.27
N PHE A 81 -1.12 17.26 -8.87
CA PHE A 81 -1.52 15.85 -8.95
C PHE A 81 -2.95 15.67 -9.49
N ASP A 82 -3.39 16.55 -10.40
CA ASP A 82 -4.74 16.56 -10.94
C ASP A 82 -4.81 16.10 -12.40
N ASN A 83 -3.65 15.91 -13.05
CA ASN A 83 -3.52 15.54 -14.45
C ASN A 83 -2.58 14.33 -14.63
N ASP A 84 -3.11 13.22 -15.12
CA ASP A 84 -2.37 11.96 -15.28
C ASP A 84 -1.16 12.09 -16.21
N ALA A 85 -1.29 12.81 -17.32
CA ALA A 85 -0.19 13.00 -18.27
C ALA A 85 0.94 13.78 -17.62
N ARG A 86 0.62 14.82 -16.84
CA ARG A 86 1.62 15.58 -16.08
C ARG A 86 2.27 14.75 -14.98
N ILE A 87 1.51 13.91 -14.27
CA ILE A 87 2.05 12.96 -13.28
C ILE A 87 3.04 12.00 -13.96
N GLN A 88 2.72 11.49 -15.15
CA GLN A 88 3.62 10.61 -15.91
C GLN A 88 4.85 11.35 -16.45
N ASP A 89 4.68 12.58 -16.95
CA ASP A 89 5.77 13.32 -17.58
C ASP A 89 6.74 13.92 -16.56
N VAL A 90 6.28 14.22 -15.35
CA VAL A 90 7.05 14.90 -14.30
C VAL A 90 7.27 13.96 -13.12
N TYR A 91 6.20 13.60 -12.40
CA TYR A 91 6.33 12.90 -11.12
C TYR A 91 6.90 11.48 -11.24
N TYR A 92 6.63 10.76 -12.34
CA TYR A 92 7.21 9.43 -12.54
C TYR A 92 8.74 9.47 -12.67
N LYS A 93 9.31 10.55 -13.23
CA LYS A 93 10.77 10.73 -13.28
C LYS A 93 11.34 10.94 -11.88
N GLU A 94 10.66 11.75 -11.07
CA GLU A 94 11.03 11.97 -9.67
C GLU A 94 10.98 10.66 -8.87
N VAL A 95 9.94 9.84 -9.09
CA VAL A 95 9.81 8.50 -8.47
C VAL A 95 10.94 7.56 -8.91
N GLU A 96 11.27 7.54 -10.19
CA GLU A 96 12.39 6.74 -10.70
C GLU A 96 13.72 7.16 -10.06
N GLU A 97 14.00 8.45 -9.95
CA GLU A 97 15.21 8.97 -9.30
C GLU A 97 15.27 8.62 -7.80
N ILE A 98 14.15 8.76 -7.07
CA ILE A 98 14.05 8.32 -5.67
C ILE A 98 14.38 6.83 -5.59
N LEU A 99 13.72 5.98 -6.37
CA LEU A 99 13.92 4.54 -6.30
C LEU A 99 15.35 4.14 -6.66
N LYS A 100 15.93 4.71 -7.72
CA LYS A 100 17.33 4.45 -8.10
C LYS A 100 18.31 4.87 -7.00
N SER A 101 18.13 6.06 -6.41
CA SER A 101 19.01 6.56 -5.34
C SER A 101 18.93 5.72 -4.06
N GLN A 102 17.74 5.28 -3.67
CA GLN A 102 17.55 4.53 -2.41
C GLN A 102 17.85 3.04 -2.54
N THR A 103 17.79 2.48 -3.74
CA THR A 103 17.90 1.01 -3.94
C THR A 103 19.11 0.57 -4.74
N GLY A 104 19.78 1.50 -5.44
CA GLY A 104 20.84 1.18 -6.39
C GLY A 104 20.34 0.57 -7.70
N ALA A 105 19.03 0.56 -7.93
CA ALA A 105 18.41 -0.05 -9.10
C ALA A 105 18.98 0.50 -10.42
N LYS A 106 19.04 -0.40 -11.40
CA LYS A 106 19.43 -0.08 -12.79
C LYS A 106 18.21 0.31 -13.60
N ARG A 107 17.13 -0.46 -13.43
CA ARG A 107 15.87 -0.23 -14.11
C ARG A 107 14.71 -0.10 -13.13
N VAL A 108 13.84 0.85 -13.42
CA VAL A 108 12.56 1.05 -12.75
C VAL A 108 11.47 1.04 -13.82
N PHE A 109 10.41 0.27 -13.60
CA PHE A 109 9.24 0.26 -14.46
C PHE A 109 8.01 0.60 -13.63
N ILE A 110 7.48 1.80 -13.82
CA ILE A 110 6.27 2.26 -13.16
C ILE A 110 5.08 1.77 -13.99
N PHE A 111 4.19 0.99 -13.37
CA PHE A 111 3.08 0.36 -14.10
C PHE A 111 1.71 0.96 -13.79
N ASP A 112 1.55 1.59 -12.63
CA ASP A 112 0.34 2.34 -12.30
C ASP A 112 0.60 3.42 -11.23
N HIS A 113 -0.40 4.27 -11.04
CA HIS A 113 -0.54 5.04 -9.83
C HIS A 113 -2.00 5.08 -9.40
N THR A 114 -2.25 5.35 -8.12
CA THR A 114 -3.58 5.55 -7.56
C THR A 114 -3.58 6.79 -6.68
N ILE A 115 -4.54 7.68 -6.91
CA ILE A 115 -4.86 8.78 -6.00
C ILE A 115 -6.03 8.36 -5.10
N ARG A 116 -5.90 8.65 -3.80
CA ARG A 116 -6.94 8.42 -2.78
C ARG A 116 -7.23 9.73 -2.07
N SER A 117 -8.51 10.07 -1.98
CA SER A 117 -9.03 11.25 -1.28
C SER A 117 -10.43 10.92 -0.73
N ALA A 118 -10.92 11.74 0.21
CA ALA A 118 -12.29 11.63 0.73
C ALA A 118 -13.36 11.88 -0.36
N ILE A 119 -12.99 12.53 -1.47
CA ILE A 119 -13.81 12.72 -2.66
C ILE A 119 -12.89 12.49 -3.86
N SER A 120 -12.87 11.28 -4.43
CA SER A 120 -12.07 11.02 -5.63
C SER A 120 -12.96 11.05 -6.87
N VAL A 121 -12.61 11.87 -7.85
CA VAL A 121 -13.07 11.64 -9.22
C VAL A 121 -12.30 10.43 -9.73
N SER A 122 -12.96 9.47 -10.36
CA SER A 122 -12.31 8.27 -10.90
C SER A 122 -11.20 8.64 -11.90
N ARG A 123 -9.95 8.82 -11.44
CA ARG A 123 -8.80 9.22 -12.27
C ARG A 123 -7.70 8.17 -12.35
N SER A 124 -7.90 6.94 -11.85
CA SER A 124 -6.96 5.88 -12.22
C SER A 124 -7.05 5.65 -13.72
N LEU A 125 -5.91 5.51 -14.40
CA LEU A 125 -5.79 4.81 -15.68
C LEU A 125 -6.42 3.43 -15.51
N ARG A 126 -7.73 3.37 -15.76
CA ARG A 126 -8.44 2.13 -15.91
C ARG A 126 -7.83 1.49 -17.13
N VAL A 127 -7.41 0.23 -17.03
CA VAL A 127 -7.44 -0.63 -18.20
C VAL A 127 -8.81 -0.38 -18.86
N PRO A 128 -8.88 -0.01 -20.15
CA PRO A 128 -10.12 0.48 -20.79
C PRO A 128 -11.35 -0.41 -20.60
N GLU A 129 -11.15 -1.66 -20.18
CA GLU A 129 -12.15 -2.71 -20.00
C GLU A 129 -12.76 -2.79 -18.59
N LEU A 130 -12.20 -2.16 -17.54
CA LEU A 130 -12.80 -2.15 -16.19
C LEU A 130 -13.74 -0.95 -15.96
N LYS A 131 -14.89 -0.97 -16.65
CA LYS A 131 -16.00 -0.01 -16.45
C LYS A 131 -16.86 -0.31 -15.21
N HIS A 132 -16.70 -1.48 -14.57
CA HIS A 132 -17.56 -1.95 -13.47
C HIS A 132 -16.83 -2.14 -12.13
N THR A 133 -16.28 -1.06 -11.57
CA THR A 133 -15.96 -1.04 -10.13
C THR A 133 -17.06 -0.32 -9.37
N VAL A 134 -17.85 -1.10 -8.64
CA VAL A 134 -19.02 -0.66 -7.86
C VAL A 134 -18.61 0.21 -6.67
N ARG A 135 -19.41 1.26 -6.45
CA ARG A 135 -19.36 2.22 -5.35
C ARG A 135 -19.38 1.52 -3.98
N ARG A 136 -18.61 2.03 -3.01
CA ARG A 136 -18.85 1.73 -1.59
C ARG A 136 -20.20 2.34 -1.17
N LYS A 137 -20.97 1.66 -0.31
CA LYS A 137 -22.29 2.13 0.20
C LYS A 137 -22.27 3.57 0.76
N SER A 138 -21.13 4.05 1.26
CA SER A 138 -20.96 5.44 1.73
C SER A 138 -20.97 6.50 0.61
N ALA A 139 -21.06 6.10 -0.66
CA ALA A 139 -21.04 6.96 -1.84
C ALA A 139 -22.42 7.13 -2.52
N GLU A 140 -23.51 6.72 -1.86
CA GLU A 140 -24.87 6.82 -2.42
C GLU A 140 -25.27 8.27 -2.79
N ASN A 141 -24.67 9.27 -2.14
CA ASN A 141 -24.94 10.70 -2.40
C ASN A 141 -23.93 11.39 -3.34
N LEU A 142 -22.97 10.67 -3.93
CA LEU A 142 -22.01 11.28 -4.87
C LEU A 142 -22.53 11.18 -6.32
N PRO A 143 -22.29 12.19 -7.19
CA PRO A 143 -22.63 12.12 -8.61
C PRO A 143 -21.85 11.01 -9.33
N ALA A 144 -22.40 10.47 -10.44
CA ALA A 144 -21.95 9.23 -11.11
C ALA A 144 -20.45 9.19 -11.48
N ASP A 145 -19.86 10.36 -11.70
CA ASP A 145 -18.45 10.61 -12.03
C ASP A 145 -17.52 10.62 -10.80
N GLN A 146 -18.07 10.73 -9.60
CA GLN A 146 -17.36 10.71 -8.33
C GLN A 146 -17.48 9.34 -7.66
N ILE A 147 -16.33 8.72 -7.38
CA ILE A 147 -16.24 7.45 -6.66
C ILE A 147 -15.47 7.72 -5.38
N TYR A 148 -16.06 7.45 -4.22
CA TYR A 148 -15.31 7.46 -2.97
C TYR A 148 -14.22 6.37 -3.01
N ARG A 149 -12.94 6.78 -3.14
CA ARG A 149 -11.78 5.89 -3.05
C ARG A 149 -10.90 6.30 -1.88
N GLY A 150 -11.50 6.19 -0.69
CA GLY A 150 -10.79 6.46 0.55
C GLY A 150 -9.60 5.52 0.80
N PRO A 151 -8.85 5.80 1.89
CA PRO A 151 -7.83 4.90 2.44
C PRO A 151 -8.31 3.44 2.59
N VAL A 152 -7.38 2.48 2.52
CA VAL A 152 -7.64 1.07 2.86
C VAL A 152 -7.30 0.88 4.33
N GLU A 153 -8.27 0.43 5.11
CA GLU A 153 -8.13 0.27 6.57
C GLU A 153 -7.98 -1.19 7.01
N ARG A 154 -7.84 -2.11 6.04
CA ARG A 154 -7.48 -3.50 6.29
C ARG A 154 -5.96 -3.63 6.25
N VAL A 155 -5.39 -4.41 7.15
CA VAL A 155 -3.98 -4.80 7.09
C VAL A 155 -3.77 -5.71 5.88
N HIS A 156 -2.89 -5.28 4.97
CA HIS A 156 -2.62 -6.00 3.73
C HIS A 156 -1.19 -5.80 3.24
N ILE A 157 -0.81 -6.62 2.27
CA ILE A 157 0.34 -6.43 1.38
C ILE A 157 -0.17 -6.60 -0.05
N ASP A 158 0.20 -5.69 -0.94
CA ASP A 158 -0.41 -5.55 -2.26
C ASP A 158 -0.21 -6.74 -3.20
N GLN A 159 0.77 -7.62 -2.96
CA GLN A 159 1.06 -8.76 -3.84
C GLN A 159 1.48 -9.98 -3.04
N THR A 160 1.05 -11.16 -3.49
CA THR A 160 1.70 -12.41 -3.08
C THR A 160 3.03 -12.60 -3.83
N TYR A 161 3.88 -13.52 -3.36
CA TYR A 161 5.15 -13.81 -4.02
C TYR A 161 4.96 -14.25 -5.49
N ASP A 162 3.99 -15.14 -5.76
CA ASP A 162 3.72 -15.62 -7.11
C ASP A 162 3.08 -14.54 -7.99
N ALA A 163 2.17 -13.73 -7.44
CA ALA A 163 1.57 -12.60 -8.15
C ALA A 163 2.63 -11.57 -8.56
N SER A 164 3.65 -11.37 -7.74
CA SER A 164 4.76 -10.46 -8.02
C SER A 164 5.57 -10.93 -9.24
N VAL A 165 5.87 -12.22 -9.34
CA VAL A 165 6.55 -12.79 -10.52
C VAL A 165 5.66 -12.68 -11.77
N LYS A 166 4.36 -13.01 -11.65
CA LYS A 166 3.38 -12.85 -12.74
C LYS A 166 3.28 -11.38 -13.21
N ARG A 167 3.44 -10.41 -12.30
CA ARG A 167 3.44 -8.97 -12.62
C ARG A 167 4.59 -8.58 -13.55
N VAL A 168 5.78 -9.18 -13.34
CA VAL A 168 6.94 -8.97 -14.21
C VAL A 168 6.64 -9.49 -15.63
N HIS A 169 6.14 -10.72 -15.75
CA HIS A 169 5.73 -11.28 -17.05
C HIS A 169 4.65 -10.44 -17.74
N TYR A 170 3.63 -10.02 -16.98
CA TYR A 170 2.53 -9.24 -17.53
C TYR A 170 2.98 -7.91 -18.14
N HIS A 171 3.87 -7.19 -17.45
CA HIS A 171 4.29 -5.86 -17.90
C HIS A 171 5.47 -5.89 -18.88
N LEU A 172 6.46 -6.77 -18.66
CA LEU A 172 7.73 -6.74 -19.40
C LEU A 172 7.84 -7.83 -20.46
N LYS A 173 6.87 -8.74 -20.53
CA LYS A 173 6.70 -9.73 -21.60
C LYS A 173 8.01 -10.46 -21.92
N ASP A 174 8.58 -10.25 -23.10
CA ASP A 174 9.76 -10.94 -23.62
C ASP A 174 11.03 -10.69 -22.79
N GLU A 175 11.07 -9.62 -21.98
CA GLU A 175 12.21 -9.32 -21.11
C GLU A 175 12.13 -9.98 -19.73
N ALA A 176 10.97 -10.53 -19.36
CA ALA A 176 10.69 -10.96 -17.99
C ALA A 176 11.65 -12.06 -17.51
N ASP A 177 11.86 -13.11 -18.30
CA ASP A 177 12.76 -14.23 -17.95
C ASP A 177 14.21 -13.79 -17.73
N ARG A 178 14.62 -12.74 -18.45
CA ARG A 178 15.96 -12.16 -18.33
C ARG A 178 16.08 -11.37 -17.04
N LEU A 179 15.09 -10.52 -16.74
CA LEU A 179 15.08 -9.66 -15.56
C LEU A 179 14.88 -10.43 -14.26
N LEU A 180 14.08 -11.51 -14.29
CA LEU A 180 13.86 -12.40 -13.13
C LEU A 180 15.10 -13.20 -12.71
N LYS A 181 16.18 -13.20 -13.51
CA LYS A 181 17.48 -13.75 -13.11
C LYS A 181 18.25 -12.84 -12.15
N GLY A 182 17.91 -11.56 -12.11
CA GLY A 182 18.45 -10.59 -11.15
C GLY A 182 17.51 -10.37 -9.98
N ARG A 183 17.91 -9.50 -9.05
CA ARG A 183 17.04 -9.06 -7.95
C ARG A 183 15.89 -8.22 -8.49
N VAL A 184 14.68 -8.61 -8.16
CA VAL A 184 13.44 -7.92 -8.51
C VAL A 184 12.68 -7.54 -7.25
N ARG A 185 12.22 -6.29 -7.21
CA ARG A 185 11.39 -5.76 -6.13
C ARG A 185 10.12 -5.13 -6.68
N ILE A 186 9.08 -5.11 -5.87
CA ILE A 186 7.92 -4.24 -6.07
C ILE A 186 7.93 -3.23 -4.92
N ILE A 187 8.03 -1.95 -5.26
CA ILE A 187 8.07 -0.88 -4.26
C ILE A 187 6.97 0.12 -4.62
N ASN A 188 6.12 0.40 -3.64
CA ASN A 188 5.15 1.47 -3.70
C ASN A 188 5.80 2.74 -3.15
N VAL A 189 5.59 3.85 -3.86
CA VAL A 189 6.02 5.19 -3.44
C VAL A 189 4.78 5.96 -3.03
N TRP A 190 4.60 6.13 -1.73
CA TRP A 190 3.44 6.77 -1.15
C TRP A 190 3.76 8.21 -0.71
N ARG A 191 2.92 9.17 -1.13
CA ARG A 191 3.10 10.60 -0.86
C ARG A 191 1.77 11.29 -0.54
N PRO A 192 1.69 12.12 0.52
CA PRO A 192 0.61 13.11 0.67
C PRO A 192 0.73 14.20 -0.39
N ILE A 193 -0.37 14.60 -1.04
CA ILE A 193 -0.29 15.47 -2.23
C ILE A 193 -0.82 16.90 -2.03
N ARG A 194 -1.40 17.21 -0.87
CA ARG A 194 -2.00 18.53 -0.60
C ARG A 194 -1.64 19.09 0.77
N ASN A 195 -2.00 18.35 1.82
CA ASN A 195 -1.83 18.79 3.20
C ASN A 195 -1.01 17.76 3.98
N PRO A 196 -0.43 18.15 5.13
CA PRO A 196 0.04 17.19 6.11
C PRO A 196 -1.05 16.18 6.46
N VAL A 197 -0.65 14.95 6.75
CA VAL A 197 -1.59 13.87 7.03
C VAL A 197 -2.04 13.96 8.48
N TYR A 198 -3.30 14.37 8.68
CA TYR A 198 -3.97 14.33 9.96
C TYR A 198 -4.84 13.07 10.04
N HIS A 199 -5.87 12.99 9.20
CA HIS A 199 -6.78 11.87 9.22
C HIS A 199 -6.27 10.66 8.46
N LYS A 200 -6.55 9.47 9.00
CA LYS A 200 -6.25 8.19 8.37
C LYS A 200 -4.77 8.06 7.95
N PRO A 201 -3.78 8.32 8.82
CA PRO A 201 -2.36 8.13 8.52
C PRO A 201 -2.02 6.71 8.02
N LEU A 202 -0.88 6.60 7.33
CA LEU A 202 -0.38 5.32 6.83
C LEU A 202 0.49 4.66 7.91
N ALA A 203 0.04 3.50 8.41
CA ALA A 203 0.84 2.61 9.22
C ALA A 203 1.56 1.59 8.35
N VAL A 204 2.82 1.31 8.69
CA VAL A 204 3.69 0.30 8.10
C VAL A 204 4.26 -0.58 9.20
N SER A 205 4.30 -1.90 9.01
CA SER A 205 4.81 -2.83 10.02
C SER A 205 6.25 -3.24 9.72
N ASP A 206 7.06 -3.38 10.77
CA ASP A 206 8.43 -3.86 10.67
C ASP A 206 8.46 -5.34 10.26
N TRP A 207 9.05 -5.61 9.08
CA TRP A 207 9.21 -6.96 8.54
C TRP A 207 9.80 -7.96 9.55
N ARG A 208 10.72 -7.53 10.42
CA ARG A 208 11.42 -8.41 11.37
C ARG A 208 10.48 -8.99 12.44
N LYS A 209 9.26 -8.49 12.51
CA LYS A 209 8.21 -8.87 13.46
C LYS A 209 7.07 -9.66 12.82
N LEU A 210 7.15 -9.91 11.52
CA LEU A 210 6.16 -10.68 10.77
C LEU A 210 6.56 -12.16 10.75
N ASP A 211 5.68 -13.05 11.20
CA ASP A 211 5.82 -14.49 11.00
C ASP A 211 5.26 -14.86 9.62
N THR A 212 6.15 -14.87 8.62
CA THR A 212 5.77 -15.16 7.23
C THR A 212 5.12 -16.53 7.01
N SER A 213 5.29 -17.47 7.94
CA SER A 213 4.72 -18.82 7.84
C SER A 213 3.30 -18.93 8.38
N HIS A 214 2.90 -18.02 9.29
CA HIS A 214 1.61 -18.08 9.97
C HIS A 214 0.73 -16.86 9.74
N ASP A 215 1.32 -15.68 9.54
CA ASP A 215 0.60 -14.41 9.48
C ASP A 215 0.05 -14.12 8.09
N LEU A 216 0.66 -14.65 7.03
CA LEU A 216 0.30 -14.34 5.65
C LEU A 216 -0.83 -15.24 5.12
N VAL A 217 -1.89 -14.61 4.61
CA VAL A 217 -3.03 -15.30 3.98
C VAL A 217 -3.20 -14.81 2.55
N SER A 218 -2.97 -15.71 1.59
CA SER A 218 -3.18 -15.42 0.18
C SER A 218 -4.66 -15.19 -0.10
N VAL A 219 -4.98 -14.05 -0.68
CA VAL A 219 -6.33 -13.69 -1.11
C VAL A 219 -6.34 -13.58 -2.62
N ARG A 220 -7.25 -14.30 -3.27
CA ARG A 220 -7.47 -14.24 -4.72
C ARG A 220 -8.29 -13.00 -5.06
N PHE A 221 -7.78 -12.15 -5.95
CA PHE A 221 -8.52 -11.03 -6.53
C PHE A 221 -8.96 -11.42 -7.93
N ILE A 222 -10.27 -11.59 -8.09
CA ILE A 222 -10.87 -12.11 -9.32
C ILE A 222 -11.34 -10.93 -10.17
N TYR A 223 -10.73 -10.77 -11.34
CA TYR A 223 -11.11 -9.82 -12.39
C TYR A 223 -11.81 -10.57 -13.52
N PRO A 224 -12.53 -9.87 -14.43
CA PRO A 224 -13.20 -10.53 -15.55
C PRO A 224 -12.27 -11.35 -16.46
N ASP A 225 -11.05 -10.87 -16.64
CA ASP A 225 -10.05 -11.35 -17.60
C ASP A 225 -8.85 -12.05 -16.97
N ARG A 226 -8.68 -11.92 -15.64
CA ARG A 226 -7.51 -12.43 -14.93
C ARG A 226 -7.75 -12.64 -13.44
N GLU A 227 -6.80 -13.33 -12.82
CA GLU A 227 -6.71 -13.45 -11.37
C GLU A 227 -5.40 -12.82 -10.89
N GLY A 228 -5.50 -11.95 -9.88
CA GLY A 228 -4.36 -11.49 -9.09
C GLY A 228 -4.44 -12.05 -7.67
N SER A 229 -3.43 -11.79 -6.85
CA SER A 229 -3.49 -12.14 -5.43
C SER A 229 -2.69 -11.17 -4.56
N THR A 230 -3.22 -10.92 -3.37
CA THR A 230 -2.61 -10.09 -2.33
C THR A 230 -2.46 -10.92 -1.06
N PHE A 231 -1.66 -10.45 -0.09
CA PHE A 231 -1.74 -11.02 1.25
C PHE A 231 -2.68 -10.17 2.11
N SER A 232 -3.65 -10.82 2.75
CA SER A 232 -4.17 -10.32 4.02
C SER A 232 -3.31 -10.88 5.15
N VAL A 233 -3.37 -10.24 6.33
CA VAL A 233 -2.49 -10.57 7.45
C VAL A 233 -3.33 -10.94 8.67
N LYS A 234 -3.04 -12.08 9.32
CA LYS A 234 -3.63 -12.46 10.60
C LYS A 234 -3.04 -11.63 11.73
N TYR A 235 -3.77 -11.46 12.83
CA TYR A 235 -3.24 -10.76 13.99
C TYR A 235 -2.09 -11.56 14.62
N ASN A 236 -1.03 -10.84 14.96
CA ASN A 236 0.08 -11.32 15.75
C ASN A 236 0.48 -10.18 16.72
N PRO A 237 0.49 -10.41 18.05
CA PRO A 237 0.85 -9.37 19.01
C PRO A 237 2.31 -8.92 18.91
N ASN A 238 3.16 -9.67 18.18
CA ASN A 238 4.54 -9.27 17.93
C ASN A 238 4.67 -8.19 16.85
N HIS A 239 3.65 -7.98 16.00
CA HIS A 239 3.68 -6.95 14.98
C HIS A 239 3.98 -5.59 15.60
N GLU A 240 4.94 -4.90 15.02
CA GLU A 240 5.34 -3.56 15.44
C GLU A 240 4.99 -2.60 14.32
N TRP A 241 4.21 -1.57 14.66
CA TRP A 241 3.62 -0.65 13.69
C TRP A 241 4.21 0.74 13.85
N TRP A 242 4.55 1.34 12.72
CA TRP A 242 5.14 2.66 12.64
C TRP A 242 4.35 3.55 11.68
N TYR A 243 4.36 4.86 11.93
CA TYR A 243 3.87 5.86 11.00
C TYR A 243 4.75 7.11 11.09
N LEU A 244 4.62 8.03 10.14
CA LEU A 244 5.30 9.32 10.20
C LEU A 244 4.30 10.40 10.60
N GLY A 245 4.42 10.92 11.83
CA GLY A 245 3.51 11.92 12.39
C GLY A 245 3.41 13.18 11.53
N LYS A 246 2.19 13.58 11.16
CA LYS A 246 1.94 14.75 10.29
C LYS A 246 2.78 14.75 9.01
N GLN A 247 2.96 13.57 8.38
CA GLN A 247 3.74 13.44 7.14
C GLN A 247 3.30 14.49 6.11
N THR A 248 4.25 15.26 5.60
CA THR A 248 3.98 16.38 4.68
C THR A 248 4.12 15.95 3.21
N PRO A 249 3.66 16.77 2.25
CA PRO A 249 3.91 16.50 0.82
C PRO A 249 5.38 16.51 0.40
N GLU A 250 6.30 16.94 1.26
CA GLU A 250 7.75 16.90 1.03
C GLU A 250 8.39 15.61 1.56
N GLU A 251 7.57 14.64 1.97
CA GLU A 251 8.00 13.40 2.60
C GLU A 251 7.30 12.20 1.95
N VAL A 252 8.09 11.20 1.61
CA VAL A 252 7.68 9.99 0.90
C VAL A 252 7.90 8.78 1.78
N THR A 253 6.94 7.86 1.76
CA THR A 253 7.10 6.53 2.37
C THR A 253 7.27 5.51 1.25
N LEU A 254 8.42 4.85 1.21
CA LEU A 254 8.66 3.70 0.36
C LEU A 254 8.14 2.44 1.08
N ILE A 255 7.32 1.65 0.41
CA ILE A 255 6.73 0.43 0.96
C ILE A 255 7.12 -0.73 0.06
N LYS A 256 7.92 -1.65 0.57
CA LYS A 256 8.28 -2.86 -0.16
C LYS A 256 7.09 -3.82 -0.14
N CYS A 257 6.59 -4.16 -1.32
CA CYS A 257 5.52 -5.14 -1.50
C CYS A 257 6.06 -6.52 -1.90
N PHE A 258 7.27 -6.57 -2.47
CA PHE A 258 7.95 -7.80 -2.85
C PHE A 258 9.48 -7.58 -2.97
N ASP A 259 10.22 -8.65 -2.67
CA ASP A 259 11.65 -8.83 -2.98
C ASP A 259 11.89 -10.29 -3.33
N SER A 260 12.67 -10.51 -4.39
CA SER A 260 13.14 -11.84 -4.76
C SER A 260 14.21 -12.35 -3.82
N GLU A 261 15.00 -11.48 -3.19
CA GLU A 261 15.99 -11.88 -2.18
C GLU A 261 15.31 -12.28 -0.86
N VAL A 262 15.85 -13.32 -0.21
CA VAL A 262 15.22 -13.95 0.97
C VAL A 262 15.94 -13.69 2.29
N ASP A 263 17.15 -13.13 2.24
CA ASP A 263 17.96 -12.74 3.41
C ASP A 263 17.65 -11.32 3.92
N LYS A 264 16.67 -10.66 3.31
CA LYS A 264 16.26 -9.27 3.56
C LYS A 264 14.76 -9.17 3.79
N ALA A 265 14.29 -8.00 4.19
CA ALA A 265 12.87 -7.70 4.19
C ALA A 265 12.28 -7.86 2.81
N ARG A 266 11.27 -8.73 2.69
CA ARG A 266 10.66 -9.08 1.40
C ARG A 266 9.39 -8.32 1.11
N LEU A 267 8.66 -7.92 2.15
CA LEU A 267 7.39 -7.20 2.03
C LEU A 267 7.08 -6.48 3.35
N THR A 268 6.06 -5.62 3.35
CA THR A 268 5.64 -4.87 4.53
C THR A 268 4.12 -4.80 4.62
N PRO A 269 3.52 -5.35 5.70
CA PRO A 269 2.14 -5.08 6.05
C PRO A 269 1.91 -3.59 6.21
N HIS A 270 0.83 -3.08 5.63
CA HIS A 270 0.44 -1.68 5.75
C HIS A 270 -1.08 -1.52 5.82
N SER A 271 -1.50 -0.41 6.43
CA SER A 271 -2.90 -0.04 6.58
C SER A 271 -3.03 1.46 6.82
N ALA A 272 -4.14 2.05 6.43
CA ALA A 272 -4.57 3.28 7.07
C ALA A 272 -5.21 2.97 8.43
N PHE A 273 -5.08 3.86 9.40
CA PHE A 273 -5.67 3.68 10.73
C PHE A 273 -6.36 4.94 11.21
N LEU A 274 -7.32 4.81 12.13
CA LEU A 274 -7.98 5.96 12.72
C LEU A 274 -7.08 6.62 13.77
N ASP A 275 -6.73 7.88 13.55
CA ASP A 275 -6.23 8.75 14.60
C ASP A 275 -7.39 9.56 15.17
N GLU A 276 -7.84 9.22 16.38
CA GLU A 276 -8.92 9.92 17.09
C GLU A 276 -8.48 11.26 17.67
N THR A 277 -7.17 11.51 17.76
CA THR A 277 -6.60 12.76 18.29
C THR A 277 -6.56 13.88 17.25
N SER A 278 -6.72 13.53 15.97
CA SER A 278 -6.75 14.49 14.87
C SER A 278 -7.91 15.50 15.01
N PRO A 279 -7.65 16.82 14.86
CA PRO A 279 -8.71 17.83 14.90
C PRO A 279 -9.80 17.55 13.86
N LYS A 280 -11.07 17.70 14.23
CA LYS A 280 -12.20 17.36 13.35
C LYS A 280 -12.28 18.22 12.09
N ASP A 281 -11.73 19.43 12.16
CA ASP A 281 -11.66 20.43 11.09
C ASP A 281 -10.36 20.34 10.27
N ALA A 282 -9.45 19.44 10.63
CA ALA A 282 -8.23 19.21 9.86
C ALA A 282 -8.57 18.66 8.45
N PRO A 283 -7.75 18.98 7.44
CA PRO A 283 -7.99 18.49 6.09
C PRO A 283 -7.91 16.97 6.04
N HIS A 284 -8.85 16.34 5.31
CA HIS A 284 -8.78 14.92 5.05
C HIS A 284 -7.57 14.58 4.18
N ARG A 285 -7.00 13.39 4.41
CA ARG A 285 -5.85 12.89 3.68
C ARG A 285 -6.14 12.75 2.19
N GLU A 286 -5.27 13.35 1.41
CA GLU A 286 -5.13 13.14 -0.03
C GLU A 286 -3.73 12.62 -0.31
N SER A 287 -3.65 11.50 -1.01
CA SER A 287 -2.38 10.81 -1.24
C SER A 287 -2.32 10.18 -2.62
N ILE A 288 -1.12 10.12 -3.19
CA ILE A 288 -0.79 9.31 -4.35
C ILE A 288 0.06 8.11 -3.91
N GLU A 289 -0.17 6.98 -4.56
CA GLU A 289 0.67 5.79 -4.49
C GLU A 289 1.08 5.40 -5.90
N VAL A 290 2.38 5.44 -6.19
CA VAL A 290 2.97 5.00 -7.47
C VAL A 290 3.59 3.63 -7.27
N ARG A 291 3.26 2.66 -8.14
CA ARG A 291 3.75 1.29 -8.00
C ARG A 291 4.76 0.98 -9.09
N ALA A 292 5.92 0.47 -8.67
CA ALA A 292 7.04 0.21 -9.56
C ALA A 292 7.61 -1.19 -9.39
N LEU A 293 7.97 -1.80 -10.52
CA LEU A 293 8.93 -2.90 -10.57
C LEU A 293 10.34 -2.29 -10.55
N VAL A 294 11.23 -2.83 -9.71
CA VAL A 294 12.57 -2.29 -9.47
C VAL A 294 13.59 -3.40 -9.63
N PHE A 295 14.57 -3.22 -10.52
CA PHE A 295 15.52 -4.25 -10.95
C PHE A 295 16.97 -3.82 -10.73
N ASP A 296 17.80 -4.75 -10.27
CA ASP A 296 19.27 -4.56 -10.19
C ASP A 296 19.99 -4.87 -11.52
N ALA A 297 19.25 -5.30 -12.54
CA ALA A 297 19.69 -5.47 -13.91
C ALA A 297 18.94 -4.51 -14.85
N GLU A 298 19.60 -4.10 -15.94
CA GLU A 298 18.96 -3.46 -17.11
C GLU A 298 18.06 -4.44 -17.85
#